data_AF-A0AAI8G0P3-F1
#
_entry.id   AF-A0AAI8G0P3-F1
#
_cell.length_a   1.000
_cell.length_b   1.000
_cell.length_c   1.000
_cell.angle_alpha   90.00
_cell.angle_beta   90.00
_cell.angle_gamma   90.00
#
_symmetry.space_group_name_H-M   'P 1'
#
loop_
_entity.id
_entity.type
_entity.pdbx_description
1 polymer ?
#
loop_
_entity_poly.entity_id
_entity_poly.type
_entity_poly.pdbx_seq_one_letter_code
_entity_poly.pdbx_strand_id
1 'polypeptide(L)'
;MKKLLLILILAITTASCNIINDCDIWGAKPQLNDTKLSTGIVDSYYEDSLNAEIDNNPNDNGYYYYFTVHHLPAGMDYEVYGRELVLFGTPSQPGRYSIEVELYVEPEFWDESYEGDGLCTDTTSKYYSLEIKS
;
A
#
# COMPACT_ATOMS: atom_id res chain seq x y z
N MET A 1 -34.61 -23.80 -34.63
CA MET A 1 -34.12 -22.40 -34.43
C MET A 1 -33.73 -22.12 -32.96
N LYS A 2 -34.51 -22.51 -31.94
CA LYS A 2 -34.12 -22.37 -30.51
C LYS A 2 -32.80 -23.05 -30.10
N LYS A 3 -32.47 -24.21 -30.69
CA LYS A 3 -31.20 -24.94 -30.40
C LYS A 3 -29.96 -24.23 -30.97
N LEU A 4 -30.08 -23.52 -32.09
CA LEU A 4 -28.97 -22.73 -32.65
C LEU A 4 -28.70 -21.46 -31.80
N LEU A 5 -29.76 -20.85 -31.26
CA LEU A 5 -29.64 -19.68 -30.39
C LEU A 5 -28.90 -20.03 -29.08
N LEU A 6 -29.15 -21.21 -28.51
CA LEU A 6 -28.45 -21.69 -27.31
C LEU A 6 -26.96 -21.97 -27.54
N ILE A 7 -26.59 -22.47 -28.72
CA ILE A 7 -25.19 -22.72 -29.09
C ILE A 7 -24.45 -21.40 -29.31
N LEU A 8 -25.12 -20.39 -29.89
CA LEU A 8 -24.55 -19.06 -30.09
C LEU A 8 -24.33 -18.31 -28.77
N ILE A 9 -25.24 -18.45 -27.80
CA ILE A 9 -25.09 -17.84 -26.46
C ILE A 9 -23.95 -18.51 -25.67
N LEU A 10 -23.76 -19.82 -25.80
CA LEU A 10 -22.67 -20.55 -25.14
C LEU A 10 -21.29 -20.24 -25.74
N ALA A 11 -21.22 -19.88 -27.02
CA ALA A 11 -19.97 -19.48 -27.68
C ALA A 11 -19.50 -18.06 -27.30
N ILE A 12 -20.40 -17.20 -26.80
CA ILE A 12 -20.06 -15.82 -26.42
C ILE A 12 -19.49 -15.76 -24.99
N THR A 13 -19.82 -16.73 -24.12
CA THR A 13 -19.31 -16.76 -22.73
C THR A 13 -17.88 -17.29 -22.58
N THR A 14 -17.28 -17.83 -23.65
CA THR A 14 -15.85 -18.24 -23.65
C THR A 14 -14.94 -17.21 -24.32
N ALA A 15 -15.50 -16.15 -24.93
CA ALA A 15 -14.74 -15.05 -25.52
C ALA A 15 -14.32 -13.98 -24.51
N SER A 16 -14.83 -14.04 -23.27
CA SER A 16 -14.36 -13.22 -22.15
C SER A 16 -13.27 -13.96 -21.38
N CYS A 17 -12.19 -14.34 -22.06
CA CYS A 17 -10.92 -14.55 -21.38
C CYS A 17 -10.37 -13.15 -21.07
N ASN A 18 -10.92 -12.49 -20.04
CA ASN A 18 -10.22 -11.38 -19.45
C ASN A 18 -8.93 -11.98 -18.89
N ILE A 19 -7.84 -11.66 -19.55
CA ILE A 19 -6.47 -11.97 -19.17
C ILE A 19 -6.28 -11.28 -17.81
N ILE A 20 -6.60 -11.98 -16.72
CA ILE A 20 -6.12 -11.58 -15.42
C ILE A 20 -4.61 -11.71 -15.56
N ASN A 21 -3.90 -10.58 -15.51
CA ASN A 21 -2.46 -10.62 -15.66
C ASN A 21 -1.89 -11.35 -14.41
N ASP A 22 -0.76 -12.05 -14.54
CA ASP A 22 -0.16 -12.74 -13.40
C ASP A 22 0.17 -11.75 -12.25
N CYS A 23 0.37 -10.48 -12.58
CA CYS A 23 0.64 -9.41 -11.63
C CYS A 23 -0.54 -9.02 -10.73
N ASP A 24 -1.78 -9.23 -11.16
CA ASP A 24 -2.99 -8.79 -10.46
C ASP A 24 -3.28 -9.74 -9.29
N ILE A 25 -2.92 -11.02 -9.43
CA ILE A 25 -3.20 -12.09 -8.44
C ILE A 25 -1.91 -12.61 -7.77
N TRP A 26 -0.83 -12.78 -8.52
CA TRP A 26 0.38 -13.48 -8.06
C TRP A 26 1.63 -12.60 -8.06
N GLY A 27 1.51 -11.37 -8.53
CA GLY A 27 2.61 -10.42 -8.64
C GLY A 27 3.10 -9.91 -7.30
N ALA A 28 4.42 -9.93 -7.12
CA ALA A 28 5.04 -9.22 -6.01
C ALA A 28 4.87 -7.70 -6.19
N LYS A 29 4.37 -7.02 -5.17
CA LYS A 29 4.14 -5.57 -5.20
C LYS A 29 4.21 -4.99 -3.79
N PRO A 30 4.66 -3.74 -3.63
CA PRO A 30 4.64 -3.08 -2.34
C PRO A 30 3.21 -2.93 -1.84
N GLN A 31 3.04 -3.13 -0.54
CA GLN A 31 1.79 -3.05 0.18
C GLN A 31 1.97 -2.25 1.46
N LEU A 32 0.99 -1.40 1.74
CA LEU A 32 0.82 -0.71 3.00
C LEU A 32 -0.28 -1.41 3.80
N ASN A 33 0.06 -1.96 4.97
CA ASN A 33 -0.85 -2.82 5.73
C ASN A 33 -2.07 -2.05 6.26
N ASP A 34 -3.22 -2.73 6.34
CA ASP A 34 -4.40 -2.19 6.99
C ASP A 34 -4.11 -2.00 8.48
N THR A 35 -4.01 -0.73 8.88
CA THR A 35 -3.75 -0.36 10.28
C THR A 35 -4.77 0.69 10.68
N LYS A 36 -5.41 0.45 11.82
CA LYS A 36 -6.30 1.44 12.44
C LYS A 36 -5.47 2.27 13.40
N LEU A 37 -5.20 3.52 13.00
CA LEU A 37 -4.57 4.50 13.86
C LEU A 37 -5.43 4.76 15.12
N SER A 38 -4.76 4.88 16.25
CA SER A 38 -5.35 5.25 17.52
C SER A 38 -5.87 6.69 17.48
N THR A 39 -6.74 7.04 18.43
CA THR A 39 -7.23 8.41 18.55
C THR A 39 -6.23 9.24 19.36
N GLY A 40 -5.75 10.34 18.79
CA GLY A 40 -4.91 11.31 19.49
C GLY A 40 -5.71 12.33 20.29
N ILE A 41 -5.02 13.05 21.17
CA ILE A 41 -5.58 14.14 21.98
C ILE A 41 -4.74 15.40 21.73
N VAL A 42 -5.41 16.55 21.59
CA VAL A 42 -4.74 17.86 21.44
C VAL A 42 -3.76 18.07 22.59
N ASP A 43 -2.57 18.58 22.27
CA ASP A 43 -1.50 18.88 23.23
C ASP A 43 -0.98 17.68 24.04
N SER A 44 -1.31 16.45 23.61
CA SER A 44 -0.75 15.20 24.15
C SER A 44 0.18 14.55 23.15
N TYR A 45 1.25 13.92 23.64
CA TYR A 45 2.10 13.10 22.78
C TYR A 45 1.28 11.98 22.13
N TYR A 46 1.46 11.81 20.82
CA TYR A 46 0.89 10.76 20.00
C TYR A 46 2.03 10.00 19.33
N GLU A 47 1.88 8.68 19.24
CA GLU A 47 2.75 7.81 18.47
C GLU A 47 1.94 6.60 18.01
N ASP A 48 2.06 6.25 16.73
CA ASP A 48 1.59 4.99 16.17
C ASP A 48 2.47 4.64 14.98
N SER A 49 2.48 3.36 14.60
CA SER A 49 3.25 2.89 13.46
C SER A 49 2.39 2.18 12.41
N LEU A 50 2.88 2.27 11.18
CA LEU A 50 2.35 1.61 9.99
C LEU A 50 3.43 0.68 9.46
N ASN A 51 3.04 -0.52 9.02
CA ASN A 51 3.97 -1.47 8.43
C ASN A 51 3.75 -1.61 6.93
N ALA A 52 4.85 -1.75 6.20
CA ALA A 52 4.88 -2.10 4.79
C ALA A 52 5.48 -3.50 4.59
N GLU A 53 5.12 -4.10 3.46
CA GLU A 53 5.66 -5.37 2.98
C GLU A 53 5.55 -5.41 1.46
N ILE A 54 6.24 -6.34 0.82
CA ILE A 54 6.03 -6.73 -0.57
C ILE A 54 5.17 -7.99 -0.52
N ASP A 55 3.94 -7.86 -0.99
CA ASP A 55 2.99 -8.96 -1.03
C ASP A 55 3.57 -10.13 -1.84
N ASN A 56 3.33 -11.35 -1.37
CA ASN A 56 3.76 -12.59 -2.02
C ASN A 56 5.28 -12.73 -2.29
N ASN A 57 6.15 -12.03 -1.54
CA ASN A 57 7.61 -12.15 -1.69
C ASN A 57 8.32 -12.69 -0.43
N PRO A 58 8.91 -13.90 -0.46
CA PRO A 58 9.64 -14.45 0.69
C PRO A 58 10.95 -13.70 1.01
N ASN A 59 11.45 -12.87 0.08
CA ASN A 59 12.66 -12.07 0.22
C ASN A 59 12.35 -10.58 0.41
N ASP A 60 11.33 -10.27 1.22
CA ASP A 60 10.89 -8.90 1.50
C ASP A 60 12.01 -8.00 2.07
N ASN A 61 12.95 -8.59 2.81
CA ASN A 61 14.10 -7.85 3.36
C ASN A 61 15.15 -7.45 2.30
N GLY A 62 15.01 -7.87 1.05
CA GLY A 62 15.93 -7.55 -0.04
C GLY A 62 15.65 -6.21 -0.73
N TYR A 63 14.82 -5.35 -0.13
CA TYR A 63 14.40 -4.08 -0.70
C TYR A 63 14.57 -2.93 0.30
N TYR A 64 14.86 -1.75 -0.22
CA TYR A 64 14.77 -0.50 0.52
C TYR A 64 13.37 0.09 0.38
N TYR A 65 12.87 0.69 1.47
CA TYR A 65 11.53 1.27 1.56
C TYR A 65 11.64 2.76 1.80
N TYR A 66 11.00 3.53 0.93
CA TYR A 66 10.96 4.98 0.98
C TYR A 66 9.53 5.44 1.15
N PHE A 67 9.27 6.11 2.26
CA PHE A 67 7.94 6.62 2.59
C PHE A 67 7.87 8.13 2.38
N THR A 68 6.77 8.58 1.81
CA THR A 68 6.39 9.99 1.78
C THR A 68 5.03 10.14 2.44
N VAL A 69 4.91 11.06 3.40
CA VAL A 69 3.66 11.28 4.14
C VAL A 69 3.13 12.69 3.85
N HIS A 70 1.85 12.76 3.51
CA HIS A 70 1.13 14.02 3.28
C HIS A 70 -0.06 14.18 4.24
N HIS A 71 -0.42 15.44 4.48
CA HIS A 71 -1.61 15.81 5.27
C HIS A 71 -1.56 15.41 6.75
N LEU A 72 -0.37 15.32 7.34
CA LEU A 72 -0.21 15.15 8.79
C LEU A 72 -0.82 16.35 9.55
N PRO A 73 -1.42 16.13 10.74
CA PRO A 73 -1.86 17.21 11.61
C PRO A 73 -0.70 18.15 11.99
N ALA A 74 -1.00 19.43 12.24
CA ALA A 74 0.01 20.36 12.73
C ALA A 74 0.58 19.88 14.07
N GLY A 75 1.91 19.92 14.21
CA GLY A 75 2.64 19.43 15.39
C GLY A 75 2.98 17.93 15.34
N MET A 76 2.63 17.25 14.25
CA MET A 76 3.02 15.87 13.96
C MET A 76 4.15 15.81 12.93
N ASP A 77 4.93 14.74 12.98
CA ASP A 77 5.97 14.38 12.03
C ASP A 77 6.03 12.85 11.87
N TYR A 78 6.98 12.34 11.10
CA TYR A 78 7.19 10.92 10.92
C TYR A 78 8.67 10.52 10.83
N GLU A 79 8.94 9.26 11.13
CA GLU A 79 10.26 8.65 11.00
C GLU A 79 10.13 7.24 10.40
N VAL A 80 11.18 6.81 9.69
CA VAL A 80 11.19 5.53 8.97
C VAL A 80 12.23 4.60 9.56
N TYR A 81 11.79 3.40 9.92
CA TYR A 81 12.60 2.33 10.48
C TYR A 81 12.50 1.07 9.60
N GLY A 82 13.23 1.08 8.49
CA GLY A 82 13.15 0.00 7.50
C GLY A 82 11.75 -0.07 6.89
N ARG A 83 10.97 -1.09 7.25
CA ARG A 83 9.59 -1.32 6.78
C ARG A 83 8.51 -0.65 7.63
N GLU A 84 8.91 -0.04 8.74
CA GLU A 84 8.00 0.60 9.68
C GLU A 84 8.05 2.13 9.50
N LEU A 85 6.88 2.73 9.34
CA LEU A 85 6.67 4.17 9.33
C LEU A 85 6.03 4.57 10.66
N VAL A 86 6.73 5.34 11.48
CA VAL A 86 6.25 5.83 12.76
C VAL A 86 5.73 7.25 12.58
N LEU A 87 4.46 7.48 12.91
CA LEU A 87 3.84 8.80 12.96
C LEU A 87 3.85 9.26 14.42
N PHE A 88 4.45 10.41 14.71
CA PHE A 88 4.62 10.88 16.08
C PHE A 88 4.50 12.40 16.21
N GLY A 89 4.34 12.88 17.44
CA GLY A 89 4.37 14.31 17.73
C GLY A 89 3.31 14.72 18.74
N THR A 90 2.93 16.01 18.70
CA THR A 90 1.94 16.58 19.61
C THR A 90 0.96 17.42 18.78
N PRO A 91 -0.22 16.88 18.44
CA PRO A 91 -1.14 17.54 17.53
C PRO A 91 -1.75 18.77 18.20
N SER A 92 -1.75 19.90 17.49
CA SER A 92 -2.21 21.18 18.05
C SER A 92 -3.67 21.52 17.73
N GLN A 93 -4.36 20.71 16.92
CA GLN A 93 -5.71 20.97 16.45
C GLN A 93 -6.55 19.68 16.42
N PRO A 94 -7.81 19.73 16.91
CA PRO A 94 -8.72 18.59 16.81
C PRO A 94 -9.25 18.47 15.38
N GLY A 95 -9.55 17.25 14.96
CA GLY A 95 -10.05 16.99 13.61
C GLY A 95 -9.95 15.54 13.18
N ARG A 96 -10.51 15.24 12.01
CA ARG A 96 -10.29 13.98 11.30
C ARG A 96 -9.42 14.26 10.10
N TYR A 97 -8.23 13.67 10.09
CA TYR A 97 -7.22 13.83 9.06
C TYR A 97 -7.21 12.59 8.17
N SER A 98 -7.09 12.81 6.86
CA SER A 98 -6.92 11.76 5.85
C SER A 98 -5.47 11.82 5.40
N ILE A 99 -4.62 11.07 6.09
CA ILE A 99 -3.17 11.05 5.88
C ILE A 99 -2.90 10.17 4.66
N GLU A 100 -2.19 10.71 3.68
CA GLU A 100 -1.75 9.94 2.51
C GLU A 100 -0.32 9.46 2.76
N VAL A 101 -0.12 8.16 2.62
CA VAL A 101 1.20 7.53 2.69
C VAL A 101 1.49 6.95 1.32
N GLU A 102 2.54 7.46 0.69
CA GLU A 102 3.13 6.89 -0.52
C GLU A 102 4.33 6.03 -0.12
N LEU A 103 4.46 4.89 -0.77
CA LEU A 103 5.56 3.97 -0.60
C LEU A 103 6.19 3.72 -1.96
N TYR A 104 7.51 3.90 -2.03
CA TYR A 104 8.36 3.46 -3.12
C TYR A 104 9.35 2.41 -2.59
N VAL A 105 9.56 1.35 -3.35
CA VAL A 105 10.55 0.31 -3.03
C VAL A 105 11.55 0.17 -4.16
N GLU A 106 12.78 -0.18 -3.81
CA GLU A 106 13.81 -0.56 -4.78
C GLU A 106 14.61 -1.74 -4.24
N PRO A 107 15.14 -2.63 -5.10
CA PRO A 107 15.96 -3.74 -4.65
C PRO A 107 17.26 -3.24 -4.00
N GLU A 108 17.65 -3.85 -2.89
CA GLU A 108 18.89 -3.54 -2.17
C GLU A 108 20.14 -3.84 -3.02
N PHE A 109 20.05 -4.88 -3.85
CA PHE A 109 21.12 -5.29 -4.76
C PHE A 109 20.59 -5.35 -6.19
N TRP A 110 21.19 -4.55 -7.07
CA TRP A 110 21.01 -4.66 -8.51
C TRP A 110 21.94 -5.75 -9.06
N ASP A 111 21.39 -6.91 -9.40
CA ASP A 111 22.13 -7.95 -10.13
C ASP A 111 21.93 -7.72 -11.64
N GLU A 112 23.00 -7.39 -12.36
CA GLU A 112 22.99 -7.20 -13.82
C GLU A 112 22.57 -8.46 -14.59
N SER A 113 22.55 -9.63 -13.93
CA SER A 113 22.09 -10.90 -14.51
C SER A 113 20.61 -11.19 -14.30
N TYR A 114 19.92 -10.41 -13.46
CA TYR A 114 18.49 -10.52 -13.24
C TYR A 114 17.72 -9.50 -14.11
N GLU A 115 16.79 -10.02 -14.91
CA GLU A 115 15.85 -9.24 -15.73
C GLU A 115 14.79 -8.56 -14.83
N GLY A 116 15.21 -7.62 -13.97
CA GLY A 116 14.35 -6.87 -13.06
C GLY A 116 14.29 -7.39 -11.63
N ASP A 117 13.63 -6.62 -10.77
CA ASP A 117 13.49 -6.85 -9.32
C ASP A 117 12.35 -7.82 -8.96
N GLY A 118 11.67 -8.38 -9.96
CA GLY A 118 10.54 -9.30 -9.80
C GLY A 118 9.25 -8.62 -9.33
N LEU A 119 9.22 -7.29 -9.23
CA LEU A 119 8.04 -6.53 -8.85
C LEU A 119 7.17 -6.22 -10.08
N CYS A 120 5.86 -6.20 -9.85
CA CYS A 120 4.89 -5.74 -10.83
C CYS A 120 4.76 -4.22 -10.85
N THR A 121 5.06 -3.58 -9.72
CA THR A 121 5.12 -2.13 -9.53
C THR A 121 6.07 -1.81 -8.39
N ASP A 122 6.72 -0.66 -8.47
CA ASP A 122 7.67 -0.23 -7.43
C ASP A 122 7.01 0.72 -6.41
N THR A 123 5.78 1.14 -6.68
CA THR A 123 5.06 2.11 -5.84
C THR A 123 3.69 1.63 -5.42
N THR A 124 3.23 2.15 -4.29
CA THR A 124 1.83 2.07 -3.84
C THR A 124 1.49 3.30 -2.99
N SER A 125 0.21 3.58 -2.80
CA SER A 125 -0.23 4.64 -1.89
C SER A 125 -1.51 4.25 -1.17
N LYS A 126 -1.68 4.79 0.04
CA LYS A 126 -2.83 4.49 0.89
C LYS A 126 -3.20 5.65 1.80
N TYR A 127 -4.50 5.80 2.04
CA TYR A 127 -5.03 6.78 2.97
C TYR A 127 -5.34 6.14 4.33
N TYR A 128 -4.89 6.80 5.40
CA TYR A 128 -5.17 6.45 6.80
C TYR A 128 -5.97 7.55 7.48
N SER A 129 -6.97 7.17 8.27
CA SER A 129 -7.76 8.13 9.04
C SER A 129 -7.20 8.26 10.46
N LEU A 130 -6.75 9.46 10.81
CA LEU A 130 -6.36 9.84 12.16
C LEU A 130 -7.43 10.78 12.75
N GLU A 131 -7.93 10.44 13.94
CA GLU A 131 -8.84 11.29 14.70
C GLU A 131 -8.09 11.92 15.88
N ILE A 132 -8.12 13.25 15.96
CA ILE A 132 -7.60 14.02 17.09
C ILE A 132 -8.77 14.65 17.84
N LYS A 133 -8.86 14.40 19.15
CA LYS A 133 -9.88 14.94 20.04
C LYS A 133 -9.33 16.06 20.92
N SER A 134 -10.22 16.95 21.34
CA SER A 134 -9.94 17.97 22.36
C SER A 134 -9.87 17.38 23.77
#